data_AF-A0A524CZE1-F1
#
_entry.id   AF-A0A524CZE1-F1
#
_cell.length_a   1.000
_cell.length_b   1.000
_cell.length_c   1.000
_cell.angle_alpha   90.00
_cell.angle_beta   90.00
_cell.angle_gamma   90.00
#
_symmetry.space_group_name_H-M   'P 1'
#
loop_
_entity.id
_entity.type
_entity.pdbx_description
1 polymer ?
#
loop_
_entity_poly.entity_id
_entity_poly.type
_entity_poly.pdbx_seq_one_letter_code
_entity_poly.pdbx_strand_id
1 'polypeptide(L)'
;REYESTLKAFWLQKGETDLEESLQDVADRVSACADKTAAGHVNDSIVFVVDSIISAIFYWLVAGGEDYIEDWLDLGYASCGTYEYSEKGWSLIMPPDNTFQREPSNVRDYLSEGLVDDLLD
;
A
#
# COMPACT_ATOMS: atom_id res chain seq x y z
N ARG A 1 -14.29 11.76 9.02
CA ARG A 1 -15.70 11.32 9.12
C ARG A 1 -16.16 10.53 7.91
N GLU A 2 -16.47 11.13 6.75
CA GLU A 2 -16.87 10.34 5.55
C GLU A 2 -15.71 9.48 5.03
N TYR A 3 -14.53 10.10 4.83
CA TYR A 3 -13.30 9.41 4.43
C TYR A 3 -12.92 8.24 5.35
N GLU A 4 -12.93 8.45 6.67
CA GLU A 4 -12.62 7.43 7.67
C GLU A 4 -13.64 6.27 7.67
N SER A 5 -14.92 6.58 7.41
CA SER A 5 -15.95 5.54 7.26
C SER A 5 -15.69 4.68 6.01
N THR A 6 -15.28 5.30 4.89
CA THR A 6 -14.93 4.58 3.67
C THR A 6 -13.67 3.74 3.85
N LEU A 7 -12.64 4.28 4.52
CA LEU A 7 -11.42 3.54 4.87
C LEU A 7 -11.73 2.32 5.74
N LYS A 8 -12.54 2.50 6.79
CA LYS A 8 -12.96 1.41 7.68
C LYS A 8 -13.68 0.31 6.90
N ALA A 9 -14.63 0.70 6.04
CA ALA A 9 -15.35 -0.25 5.20
C ALA A 9 -14.40 -1.00 4.24
N PHE A 10 -13.48 -0.28 3.58
CA PHE A 10 -12.49 -0.86 2.68
C PHE A 10 -11.57 -1.87 3.38
N TRP A 11 -11.01 -1.51 4.54
CA TRP A 11 -10.06 -2.40 5.23
C TRP A 11 -10.74 -3.60 5.90
N LEU A 12 -11.88 -3.38 6.56
CA LEU A 12 -12.55 -4.45 7.29
C LEU A 12 -13.34 -5.39 6.37
N GLN A 13 -13.69 -4.96 5.15
CA GLN A 13 -14.54 -5.71 4.22
C GLN A 13 -15.84 -6.21 4.90
N LYS A 14 -16.29 -5.54 5.98
CA LYS A 14 -17.43 -5.96 6.83
C LYS A 14 -18.70 -5.23 6.40
N GLY A 15 -19.72 -6.02 6.07
CA GLY A 15 -21.10 -5.56 5.86
C GLY A 15 -21.39 -5.14 4.42
N GLU A 16 -22.66 -5.20 4.03
CA GLU A 16 -23.23 -4.73 2.76
C GLU A 16 -23.03 -3.21 2.58
N THR A 17 -21.80 -2.77 2.42
CA THR A 17 -21.48 -1.45 1.90
C THR A 17 -21.29 -1.58 0.40
N ASP A 18 -21.90 -0.69 -0.38
CA ASP A 18 -21.71 -0.48 -1.83
C ASP A 18 -20.25 -0.12 -2.19
N LEU A 19 -19.27 -0.86 -1.70
CA LEU A 19 -17.90 -0.76 -2.17
C LEU A 19 -17.90 -1.34 -3.57
N GLU A 20 -17.56 -0.52 -4.56
CA GLU A 20 -17.47 -0.94 -5.95
C GLU A 20 -16.36 -1.99 -6.17
N GLU A 21 -15.39 -2.09 -5.24
CA GLU A 21 -14.20 -2.93 -5.39
C GLU A 21 -13.74 -3.59 -4.08
N SER A 22 -13.30 -4.85 -4.19
CA SER A 22 -12.64 -5.59 -3.13
C SER A 22 -11.13 -5.32 -3.08
N LEU A 23 -10.47 -5.70 -1.97
CA LEU A 23 -9.01 -5.62 -1.86
C LEU A 23 -8.30 -6.42 -2.97
N GLN A 24 -8.85 -7.58 -3.34
CA GLN A 24 -8.30 -8.42 -4.41
C GLN A 24 -8.40 -7.73 -5.78
N ASP A 25 -9.53 -7.05 -6.07
CA ASP A 25 -9.69 -6.32 -7.33
C ASP A 25 -8.64 -5.20 -7.47
N VAL A 26 -8.37 -4.50 -6.36
CA VAL A 26 -7.32 -3.47 -6.31
C VAL A 26 -5.94 -4.10 -6.50
N ALA A 27 -5.65 -5.21 -5.81
CA ALA A 27 -4.38 -5.91 -5.93
C ALA A 27 -4.10 -6.41 -7.36
N ASP A 28 -5.09 -7.01 -8.01
CA ASP A 28 -4.99 -7.48 -9.39
C ASP A 28 -4.69 -6.32 -10.36
N ARG A 29 -5.36 -5.18 -10.16
CA ARG A 29 -5.13 -3.98 -10.98
C ARG A 29 -3.75 -3.36 -10.75
N VAL A 30 -3.31 -3.30 -9.49
CA VAL A 30 -1.97 -2.78 -9.14
C VAL A 30 -0.89 -3.66 -9.77
N SER A 31 -1.00 -4.98 -9.62
CA SER A 31 -0.09 -5.96 -10.21
C SER A 31 -0.02 -5.81 -11.74
N ALA A 32 -1.17 -5.84 -12.42
CA ALA A 32 -1.23 -5.72 -13.88
C ALA A 32 -0.66 -4.37 -14.39
N CYS A 33 -0.89 -3.28 -13.65
CA CYS A 33 -0.37 -1.96 -14.00
C CYS A 33 1.15 -1.86 -13.82
N ALA A 34 1.66 -2.35 -12.68
CA ALA A 34 3.09 -2.35 -12.38
C ALA A 34 3.86 -3.22 -13.37
N ASP A 35 3.41 -4.46 -13.61
CA ASP A 35 4.04 -5.39 -14.55
C ASP A 35 4.09 -4.84 -15.97
N LYS A 36 2.95 -4.31 -16.45
CA LYS A 36 2.89 -3.73 -17.80
C LYS A 36 3.84 -2.55 -17.95
N THR A 37 3.95 -1.71 -16.94
CA THR A 37 4.86 -0.56 -16.94
C THR A 37 6.31 -1.04 -16.93
N ALA A 38 6.68 -1.91 -16.01
CA ALA A 38 8.05 -2.40 -15.86
C ALA A 38 8.54 -3.19 -17.07
N ALA A 39 7.67 -3.99 -17.71
CA ALA A 39 7.98 -4.71 -18.94
C ALA A 39 8.31 -3.78 -20.12
N GLY A 40 7.83 -2.53 -20.12
CA GLY A 40 8.21 -1.50 -21.08
C GLY A 40 9.57 -0.84 -20.81
N HIS A 41 10.18 -1.12 -19.65
CA HIS A 41 11.29 -0.38 -19.06
C HIS A 41 12.38 -1.30 -18.47
N VAL A 42 12.65 -2.44 -19.11
CA VAL A 42 13.51 -3.55 -18.61
C VAL A 42 14.95 -3.15 -18.23
N ASN A 43 15.43 -1.97 -18.62
CA ASN A 43 16.76 -1.45 -18.25
C ASN A 43 16.73 0.00 -17.72
N ASP A 44 15.55 0.51 -17.40
CA ASP A 44 15.38 1.86 -16.88
C ASP A 44 15.12 1.83 -15.37
N SER A 45 15.18 3.00 -14.74
CA SER A 45 14.64 3.20 -13.39
C SER A 45 13.35 4.01 -13.50
N ILE A 46 12.28 3.47 -12.93
CA ILE A 46 10.96 4.12 -12.89
C ILE A 46 10.56 4.41 -11.46
N VAL A 47 9.76 5.45 -11.26
CA VAL A 47 9.21 5.83 -9.95
C VAL A 47 7.69 5.79 -10.05
N PHE A 48 7.07 5.03 -9.16
CA PHE A 48 5.64 5.09 -8.92
C PHE A 48 5.36 6.01 -7.74
N VAL A 49 4.51 7.03 -7.95
CA VAL A 49 4.01 7.90 -6.88
C VAL A 49 2.54 7.56 -6.70
N VAL A 50 2.19 7.02 -5.54
CA VAL A 50 0.87 6.45 -5.26
C VAL A 50 0.43 6.79 -3.83
N ASP A 51 -0.86 6.62 -3.55
CA ASP A 51 -1.41 6.72 -2.19
C ASP A 51 -0.91 5.57 -1.29
N SER A 52 -0.95 5.79 0.03
CA SER A 52 -0.40 4.85 1.02
C SER A 52 -1.01 3.45 0.93
N ILE A 53 -2.32 3.34 0.65
CA ILE A 53 -3.01 2.05 0.49
C ILE A 53 -2.41 1.28 -0.69
N ILE A 54 -2.22 1.95 -1.83
CA ILE A 54 -1.67 1.33 -3.04
C ILE A 54 -0.22 0.92 -2.83
N SER A 55 0.57 1.77 -2.15
CA SER A 55 1.95 1.45 -1.78
C SER A 55 2.03 0.23 -0.89
N ALA A 56 1.15 0.11 0.10
CA ALA A 56 1.09 -1.02 1.02
C ALA A 56 0.68 -2.31 0.29
N ILE A 57 -0.37 -2.25 -0.54
CA ILE A 57 -0.81 -3.38 -1.39
C ILE A 57 0.32 -3.88 -2.29
N PHE A 58 1.04 -2.97 -2.96
CA PHE A 58 2.16 -3.36 -3.80
C PHE A 58 3.30 -3.99 -2.99
N TYR A 59 3.64 -3.40 -1.84
CA TYR A 59 4.65 -3.95 -0.94
C TYR A 59 4.32 -5.40 -0.55
N TRP A 60 3.07 -5.71 -0.17
CA TRP A 60 2.68 -7.08 0.20
C TRP A 60 2.65 -8.04 -0.98
N LEU A 61 2.19 -7.59 -2.15
CA LEU A 61 2.25 -8.40 -3.38
C LEU A 61 3.68 -8.87 -3.68
N VAL A 62 4.68 -8.04 -3.37
CA VAL A 62 6.09 -8.39 -3.58
C VAL A 62 6.71 -9.13 -2.39
N ALA A 63 6.39 -8.73 -1.16
CA ALA A 63 6.97 -9.31 0.06
C ALA A 63 6.34 -10.64 0.48
N GLY A 64 5.13 -10.95 0.01
CA GLY A 64 4.40 -12.18 0.33
C GLY A 64 3.84 -12.25 1.76
N GLY A 65 3.53 -11.10 2.38
CA GLY A 65 3.04 -10.99 3.77
C GLY A 65 1.50 -11.02 3.91
N GLU A 66 1.01 -11.36 5.11
CA GLU A 66 -0.42 -11.45 5.45
C GLU A 66 -0.92 -10.35 6.42
N ASP A 67 -0.05 -9.46 6.92
CA ASP A 67 -0.41 -8.44 7.92
C ASP A 67 -0.68 -7.05 7.28
N TYR A 68 -1.84 -6.93 6.61
CA TYR A 68 -2.19 -5.78 5.76
C TYR A 68 -2.46 -4.46 6.53
N ILE A 69 -3.11 -4.50 7.69
CA ILE A 69 -3.57 -3.24 8.30
C ILE A 69 -2.48 -2.56 9.12
N GLU A 70 -1.75 -3.32 9.95
CA GLU A 70 -0.67 -2.79 10.79
C GLU A 70 0.46 -2.20 9.96
N ASP A 71 0.92 -2.93 8.93
CA ASP A 71 1.95 -2.45 8.00
C ASP A 71 1.53 -1.16 7.29
N TRP A 72 0.25 -1.03 6.91
CA TRP A 72 -0.26 0.20 6.29
C TRP A 72 -0.32 1.37 7.27
N LEU A 73 -0.75 1.13 8.51
CA LEU A 73 -0.79 2.16 9.56
C LEU A 73 0.61 2.69 9.87
N ASP A 74 1.61 1.81 9.87
CA ASP A 74 3.00 2.17 10.16
C ASP A 74 3.77 2.66 8.91
N LEU A 75 3.15 2.60 7.72
CA LEU A 75 3.75 3.09 6.49
C LEU A 75 3.99 4.60 6.56
N GLY A 76 5.26 4.98 6.39
CA GLY A 76 5.68 6.38 6.39
C GLY A 76 5.10 7.19 5.23
N TYR A 77 4.65 8.42 5.49
CA TYR A 77 4.34 9.37 4.41
C TYR A 77 5.60 9.71 3.63
N ALA A 78 5.46 9.79 2.30
CA ALA A 78 6.57 9.98 1.37
C ALA A 78 7.76 9.03 1.65
N SER A 79 7.44 7.80 2.08
CA SER A 79 8.40 6.71 2.16
C SER A 79 8.78 6.21 0.77
N CYS A 80 9.97 5.64 0.66
CA CYS A 80 10.46 5.07 -0.59
C CYS A 80 10.87 3.61 -0.38
N GLY A 81 10.20 2.70 -1.08
CA GLY A 81 10.65 1.32 -1.27
C GLY A 81 11.39 1.18 -2.60
N THR A 82 12.36 0.26 -2.68
CA THR A 82 13.06 -0.06 -3.93
C THR A 82 12.80 -1.51 -4.30
N TYR A 83 12.46 -1.73 -5.56
CA TYR A 83 12.07 -3.03 -6.11
C TYR A 83 12.81 -3.28 -7.42
N GLU A 84 13.13 -4.53 -7.69
CA GLU A 84 13.71 -4.98 -8.95
C GLU A 84 12.71 -5.84 -9.71
N TYR A 85 12.48 -5.52 -10.97
CA TYR A 85 11.63 -6.31 -11.87
C TYR A 85 12.48 -7.19 -12.76
N SER A 86 12.13 -8.47 -12.85
CA SER A 86 12.80 -9.46 -13.69
C SER A 86 11.80 -10.38 -14.38
N GLU A 87 12.28 -11.29 -15.23
CA GLU A 87 11.43 -12.34 -15.83
C GLU A 87 10.75 -13.25 -14.79
N LYS A 88 11.24 -13.27 -13.54
CA LYS A 88 10.67 -14.05 -12.44
C LYS A 88 9.66 -13.26 -11.60
N GLY A 89 9.41 -12.01 -11.96
CA GLY A 89 8.57 -11.08 -11.22
C GLY A 89 9.39 -10.07 -10.41
N TRP A 90 8.72 -9.48 -9.42
CA TRP A 90 9.27 -8.44 -8.56
C TRP A 90 10.07 -9.01 -7.40
N SER A 91 11.09 -8.28 -6.97
CA SER A 91 11.84 -8.55 -5.76
C SER A 91 12.02 -7.26 -4.96
N LEU A 92 11.76 -7.33 -3.66
CA LEU A 92 12.01 -6.23 -2.75
C LEU A 92 13.52 -6.08 -2.51
N ILE A 93 14.07 -4.92 -2.81
CA ILE A 93 15.49 -4.58 -2.57
C ILE A 93 15.64 -3.80 -1.27
N MET A 94 14.74 -2.83 -1.04
CA MET A 94 14.71 -2.02 0.17
C MET A 94 13.27 -1.80 0.59
N PRO A 95 12.90 -2.10 1.85
CA PRO A 95 11.55 -1.81 2.35
C PRO A 95 11.28 -0.30 2.33
N PRO A 96 10.00 0.12 2.33
CA PRO A 96 9.65 1.53 2.45
C PRO A 96 10.31 2.17 3.68
N ASP A 97 11.08 3.23 3.44
CA ASP A 97 11.74 4.02 4.48
C ASP A 97 11.41 5.50 4.29
N ASN A 98 11.19 6.24 5.38
CA ASN A 98 11.08 7.70 5.37
C ASN A 98 11.98 8.37 6.43
N THR A 99 12.96 7.65 6.99
CA THR A 99 13.86 8.18 8.03
C THR A 99 14.77 9.30 7.53
N PHE A 100 14.89 9.47 6.21
CA PHE A 100 15.57 10.60 5.59
C PHE A 100 14.82 11.94 5.73
N GLN A 101 13.56 11.94 6.18
CA GLN A 101 12.79 13.15 6.42
C GLN A 101 13.19 13.81 7.75
N ARG A 102 13.05 15.13 7.82
CA ARG A 102 13.36 15.89 9.05
C ARG A 102 12.41 15.53 10.19
N GLU A 103 11.14 15.33 9.86
CA GLU A 103 10.05 14.99 10.79
C GLU A 103 9.24 13.83 10.16
N PRO A 104 9.75 12.58 10.23
CA PRO A 104 9.04 11.43 9.70
C PRO A 104 7.67 11.27 10.36
N SER A 105 6.67 10.91 9.57
CA SER A 105 5.32 10.58 10.04
C SER A 105 4.78 9.38 9.27
N ASN A 106 3.78 8.70 9.81
CA ASN A 106 3.13 7.54 9.23
C ASN A 106 1.63 7.78 9.03
N VAL A 107 0.94 6.82 8.40
CA VAL A 107 -0.51 6.90 8.20
C VAL A 107 -1.25 7.06 9.52
N ARG A 108 -0.86 6.29 10.55
CA ARG A 108 -1.49 6.31 11.88
C ARG A 108 -1.52 7.70 12.50
N ASP A 109 -0.49 8.52 12.28
CA ASP A 109 -0.38 9.89 12.83
C ASP A 109 -1.51 10.84 12.35
N TYR A 110 -2.21 10.51 11.26
CA TYR A 110 -3.23 11.36 10.64
C TYR A 110 -4.64 10.77 10.71
N LEU A 111 -4.82 9.61 11.32
CA LEU A 111 -6.12 8.99 11.56
C LEU A 111 -6.59 9.29 12.99
N SER A 112 -7.91 9.28 13.21
CA SER A 112 -8.43 9.36 14.58
C SER A 112 -8.12 8.09 15.37
N GLU A 113 -7.82 8.23 16.68
CA GLU A 113 -7.56 7.09 17.57
C GLU A 113 -8.65 6.03 17.50
N GLY A 114 -9.92 6.45 17.50
CA GLY A 114 -11.05 5.52 17.40
C GLY A 114 -11.10 4.73 16.09
N LEU A 115 -10.64 5.30 14.97
CA LEU A 115 -10.52 4.56 13.71
C LEU A 115 -9.36 3.56 13.78
N VAL A 116 -8.22 3.95 14.37
CA VAL A 116 -7.06 3.06 14.50
C VAL A 116 -7.42 1.85 15.36
N ASP A 117 -8.08 2.07 16.50
CA ASP A 117 -8.55 1.00 17.38
C ASP A 117 -9.52 0.06 16.63
N ASP A 118 -10.50 0.63 15.93
CA ASP A 118 -11.49 -0.11 15.13
C ASP A 118 -10.87 -0.98 14.02
N LEU A 119 -9.69 -0.60 13.50
CA LEU A 119 -8.99 -1.31 12.43
C LEU A 119 -8.09 -2.43 12.96
N LEU A 120 -7.63 -2.31 14.21
CA LEU A 120 -6.75 -3.27 14.87
C LEU A 120 -7.51 -4.31 15.72
N ASP A 121 -8.80 -4.08 15.99
CA ASP A 121 -9.73 -4.98 16.72
C ASP A 121 -10.31 -6.12 15.83
#